data_AF-A0A392SZG5-F1
#
_entry.id   AF-A0A392SZG5-F1
#
_cell.length_a   1.000
_cell.length_b   1.000
_cell.length_c   1.000
_cell.angle_alpha   90.00
_cell.angle_beta   90.00
_cell.angle_gamma   90.00
#
_symmetry.space_group_name_H-M   'P 1'
#
loop_
_entity.id
_entity.type
_entity.pdbx_description
1 polymer ?
#
loop_
_entity_poly.entity_id
_entity_poly.type
_entity_poly.pdbx_seq_one_letter_code
_entity_poly.pdbx_strand_id
1 'polypeptide(L)' 'KLAAAKAHELGMGKVNHKMEFAQLYGMSEALSFGLSNAGFQVSKYMPFGPVETVMPYLLRRAEENRGVLAASGFDRQLMR' A
#
# COMPACT_ATOMS: atom_id res chain seq x y z
N LYS A 1 4.82 -9.37 6.29
CA LYS A 1 4.93 -10.73 6.88
C LYS A 1 4.80 -10.71 8.40
N LEU A 2 5.61 -9.92 9.13
CA LEU A 2 5.54 -9.83 10.60
C LEU A 2 4.16 -9.44 11.15
N ALA A 3 3.54 -8.39 10.61
CA ALA A 3 2.20 -7.96 11.06
C ALA A 3 1.12 -9.04 10.87
N ALA A 4 1.15 -9.75 9.74
CA ALA A 4 0.23 -10.86 9.47
C ALA A 4 0.47 -12.06 10.41
N ALA A 5 1.73 -12.38 10.71
CA ALA A 5 2.08 -13.41 11.69
C ALA A 5 1.57 -13.01 13.09
N LYS A 6 1.78 -11.74 13.48
CA LYS A 6 1.33 -11.25 14.79
C LYS A 6 -0.20 -11.25 14.92
N ALA A 7 -0.91 -10.89 13.87
CA ALA A 7 -2.36 -10.98 13.81
C ALA A 7 -2.86 -12.41 14.04
N HIS A 8 -2.16 -13.40 13.48
CA HIS A 8 -2.47 -14.80 13.68
C HIS A 8 -2.23 -15.24 15.14
N GLU A 9 -1.10 -14.86 15.74
CA GLU A 9 -0.81 -15.12 17.16
C GLU A 9 -1.87 -14.53 18.10
N LEU A 10 -2.40 -13.35 17.77
CA LEU A 10 -3.44 -12.68 18.55
C LEU A 10 -4.85 -13.23 18.34
N GLY A 11 -5.01 -14.30 17.55
CA GLY A 11 -6.31 -14.89 17.24
C GLY A 11 -7.17 -14.02 16.32
N MET A 12 -6.61 -12.98 15.70
CA MET A 12 -7.28 -12.10 14.73
C MET A 12 -7.24 -12.72 13.31
N GLY A 13 -7.41 -14.03 13.25
CA GLY A 13 -7.37 -14.80 12.00
C GLY A 13 -8.65 -14.69 11.17
N LYS A 14 -8.60 -15.33 9.99
CA LYS A 14 -9.54 -15.32 8.84
C LYS A 14 -11.05 -15.31 9.13
N VAL A 15 -11.47 -15.69 10.33
CA VAL A 15 -12.88 -15.88 10.74
C VAL A 15 -13.41 -14.71 11.58
N ASN A 16 -12.53 -13.93 12.21
CA ASN A 16 -12.91 -12.79 13.04
C ASN A 16 -12.59 -11.50 12.27
N HIS A 17 -13.58 -10.94 11.58
CA HIS A 17 -13.50 -9.69 10.81
C HIS A 17 -13.29 -8.42 11.69
N LYS A 18 -12.59 -8.55 12.81
CA LYS A 18 -12.32 -7.45 13.75
C LYS A 18 -11.10 -6.62 13.36
N MET A 19 -10.37 -7.02 12.32
CA MET A 19 -9.17 -6.34 11.85
C MET A 19 -9.04 -6.42 10.33
N GLU A 20 -8.64 -5.31 9.73
CA GLU A 20 -8.42 -5.15 8.30
C GLU A 20 -7.12 -4.36 8.08
N PHE A 21 -6.39 -4.70 7.01
CA PHE A 21 -5.24 -3.91 6.58
C PHE A 21 -5.70 -2.82 5.61
N ALA A 22 -5.12 -1.62 5.68
CA ALA A 22 -5.39 -0.57 4.71
C ALA A 22 -4.11 -0.21 3.94
N GLN A 23 -4.25 0.06 2.65
CA GLN A 23 -3.15 0.50 1.79
C GLN A 23 -3.58 1.69 0.91
N LEU A 24 -2.66 2.64 0.71
CA LEU A 24 -2.85 3.74 -0.24
C LEU A 24 -2.98 3.18 -1.66
N TYR A 25 -4.02 3.60 -2.36
CA TYR A 25 -4.27 3.14 -3.72
C TYR A 25 -3.12 3.49 -4.67
N GLY A 26 -2.72 2.54 -5.50
CA GLY A 26 -1.62 2.69 -6.46
C GLY A 26 -0.23 2.41 -5.88
N MET A 27 -0.12 2.08 -4.59
CA MET A 27 1.17 1.87 -3.92
C MET A 27 1.32 0.41 -3.48
N SER A 28 2.46 -0.20 -3.83
CA SER A 28 2.86 -1.54 -3.35
C SER A 28 1.77 -2.63 -3.47
N GLU A 29 1.14 -2.75 -4.65
CA GLU A 29 0.03 -3.69 -4.90
C GLU A 29 0.35 -5.15 -4.56
N ALA A 30 1.58 -5.60 -4.81
CA ALA A 30 2.04 -6.95 -4.46
C ALA A 30 1.87 -7.27 -2.96
N LEU A 31 2.01 -6.28 -2.08
CA LEU A 31 1.80 -6.45 -0.65
C LEU A 31 0.32 -6.68 -0.32
N SER A 32 -0.59 -5.93 -0.96
CA SER A 32 -2.03 -6.13 -0.81
C SER A 32 -2.46 -7.52 -1.27
N PHE A 33 -1.98 -7.96 -2.44
CA PHE A 33 -2.25 -9.32 -2.91
C PHE A 33 -1.72 -10.37 -1.95
N GLY A 34 -0.50 -10.18 -1.41
CA GLY A 34 0.06 -11.09 -0.42
C GLY A 34 -0.77 -11.19 0.88
N LEU A 35 -1.31 -10.07 1.36
CA LEU A 35 -2.17 -10.02 2.54
C LEU A 35 -3.55 -10.65 2.28
N SER A 36 -4.14 -10.37 1.12
CA SER A 36 -5.40 -10.97 0.68
C SER A 36 -5.27 -12.49 0.52
N ASN A 37 -4.20 -12.97 -0.11
CA ASN A 37 -3.90 -14.41 -0.24
C ASN A 37 -3.64 -15.08 1.11
N ALA A 38 -3.13 -14.34 2.10
CA ALA A 38 -3.00 -14.81 3.48
C ALA A 38 -4.35 -14.87 4.23
N GLY A 39 -5.44 -14.43 3.60
CA GLY A 39 -6.82 -14.48 4.12
C GLY A 39 -7.21 -13.29 4.98
N PHE A 40 -6.52 -12.16 4.85
CA PHE A 40 -6.91 -10.91 5.50
C PHE A 40 -7.71 -10.03 4.55
N GLN A 41 -8.63 -9.24 5.11
CA GLN A 41 -9.25 -8.16 4.36
C GLN A 41 -8.23 -7.04 4.14
N VAL A 42 -8.29 -6.42 2.98
CA VAL A 42 -7.42 -5.31 2.61
C VAL A 42 -8.24 -4.22 1.93
N SER A 43 -8.32 -3.06 2.58
CA SER A 43 -8.98 -1.88 2.06
C SER A 43 -8.01 -0.96 1.33
N LYS A 44 -8.50 -0.32 0.28
CA LYS A 44 -7.72 0.66 -0.50
C LYS A 44 -8.16 2.08 -0.18
N TYR A 45 -7.24 2.87 0.35
CA TYR A 45 -7.45 4.29 0.58
C TYR A 45 -7.22 5.05 -0.71
N MET A 46 -8.33 5.47 -1.33
CA MET A 46 -8.35 6.16 -2.62
C MET A 46 -8.88 7.59 -2.45
N PRO A 47 -8.06 8.62 -2.69
CA PRO A 47 -8.57 9.98 -2.81
C PRO A 47 -9.35 10.14 -4.13
N PHE A 48 -10.43 10.92 -4.11
CA PHE A 48 -11.24 11.23 -5.29
C PHE A 48 -11.71 12.68 -5.25
N GLY A 49 -11.90 13.28 -6.43
CA GLY A 49 -12.35 14.67 -6.56
C GLY A 49 -11.67 15.39 -7.73
N PRO A 50 -11.98 16.69 -7.92
CA PRO A 50 -11.28 17.54 -8.88
C PRO A 50 -9.78 17.53 -8.65
N VAL A 51 -9.00 17.65 -9.73
CA VAL A 51 -7.53 17.53 -9.69
C VAL A 51 -6.94 18.48 -8.66
N GLU A 52 -7.41 19.72 -8.62
CA GLU A 52 -6.94 20.80 -7.75
C GLU A 52 -7.05 20.41 -6.26
N THR A 53 -8.09 19.67 -5.89
CA THR A 53 -8.33 19.23 -4.50
C THR A 53 -7.46 18.04 -4.10
N VAL A 54 -7.07 17.20 -5.06
CA VAL A 54 -6.25 16.01 -4.81
C VAL A 54 -4.75 16.27 -4.98
N MET A 55 -4.35 17.36 -5.62
CA MET A 55 -2.94 17.74 -5.81
C MET A 55 -2.10 17.69 -4.52
N PRO A 56 -2.56 18.23 -3.37
CA PRO A 56 -1.79 18.16 -2.13
C PRO A 56 -1.57 16.71 -1.61
N TYR A 57 -2.50 15.80 -1.89
CA TYR A 57 -2.31 14.38 -1.58
C TYR A 57 -1.24 13.77 -2.47
N LEU A 58 -1.28 14.02 -3.78
CA LEU A 58 -0.33 13.47 -4.73
C LEU A 58 1.10 13.93 -4.45
N LEU A 59 1.29 15.21 -4.10
CA LEU A 59 2.61 15.73 -3.73
C LEU A 59 3.18 15.04 -2.49
N ARG A 60 2.36 14.83 -1.45
CA ARG A 60 2.79 14.08 -0.25
C ARG A 60 3.21 12.65 -0.59
N ARG A 61 2.50 11.97 -1.48
CA ARG A 61 2.89 10.64 -1.95
C ARG A 61 4.20 10.67 -2.73
N ALA A 62 4.43 11.67 -3.57
CA ALA A 62 5.69 11.82 -4.29
C ALA A 62 6.87 12.01 -3.32
N GLU A 63 6.72 12.84 -2.29
CA GLU A 63 7.77 13.06 -1.28
C GLU A 63 8.04 11.81 -0.42
N GLU A 64 7.00 11.13 0.07
CA GLU A 64 7.16 9.90 0.85
C GLU A 64 7.84 8.78 0.06
N ASN A 65 7.57 8.71 -1.24
CA ASN A 65 8.12 7.70 -2.14
C ASN A 65 9.34 8.21 -2.90
N ARG A 66 9.89 9.37 -2.53
CA ARG A 66 11.01 10.02 -3.24
C ARG A 66 12.20 9.09 -3.42
N GLY A 67 12.52 8.26 -2.42
CA GLY A 67 13.61 7.27 -2.53
C GLY A 67 13.34 6.16 -3.55
N VAL A 68 12.09 5.67 -3.63
CA VAL A 68 11.68 4.61 -4.58
C VAL A 68 11.55 5.16 -6.00
N LEU A 69 11.05 6.38 -6.13
CA LEU A 69 11.00 7.14 -7.39
C LEU A 69 12.39 7.50 -7.91
N ALA A 70 13.35 7.80 -7.01
CA ALA A 70 14.73 8.04 -7.38
C ALA A 70 15.43 6.78 -7.93
N ALA A 71 15.21 5.61 -7.31
CA ALA A 71 15.76 4.34 -7.78
C ALA A 71 15.22 3.94 -9.17
N SER A 72 13.93 4.17 -9.43
CA SER A 72 13.32 3.90 -10.74
C SER A 72 13.77 4.87 -11.84
N GLY A 73 14.18 6.10 -11.50
CA GLY A 73 14.85 7.01 -12.42
C GLY A 73 16.23 6.52 -12.87
N PHE A 74 17.00 5.92 -11.96
CA PHE A 74 18.31 5.32 -12.24
C PHE A 74 18.18 4.08 -13.15
N ASP A 75 17.23 3.18 -12.85
CA ASP A 75 16.93 2.04 -13.70
C ASP A 75 16.51 2.45 -15.12
N ARG A 76 15.74 3.54 -15.26
CA ARG A 76 15.33 4.07 -16.57
C ARG A 76 16.49 4.66 -17.36
N GLN A 77 17.54 5.12 -16.68
CA GLN A 77 18.78 5.61 -17.30
C GLN A 77 19.65 4.45 -17.79
N LEU A 78 19.63 3.31 -17.09
CA LEU A 78 20.31 2.06 -17.46
C LEU A 78 19.58 1.27 -18.56
N MET A 79 18.27 1.46 -18.71
CA MET A 79 17.46 0.86 -19.79
C MET A 79 17.46 1.68 -21.10
N ARG A 80 18.23 2.78 -21.16
CA ARG A 80 18.39 3.61 -22.36
C ARG A 80 19.71 3.35 -23.06
#